data_AF-A0A7C6T912-F1
#
_entry.id   AF-A0A7C6T912-F1
#
_cell.length_a   1.000
_cell.length_b   1.000
_cell.length_c   1.000
_cell.angle_alpha   90.00
_cell.angle_beta   90.00
_cell.angle_gamma   90.00
#
_symmetry.space_group_name_H-M   'P 1'
#
loop_
_entity.id
_entity.type
_entity.pdbx_description
1 polymer ?
#
loop_
_entity_poly.entity_id
_entity_poly.type
_entity_poly.pdbx_seq_one_letter_code
_entity_poly.pdbx_strand_id
1 'polypeptide(L)'
;MMAFRTGNPGLRSAAGVALFLCLFLPVPGSPAAAAKAASKKPIATFQMPKVRLVANSTPVAMATVRASRKPVSLGTVSYLIGDYRTSYDLLVSPRRDGGLVWMARQQGKSRVQEQGTISAAQLKGTAEGHLCIIVEKEGAKPSGVTASGKRFRLFSRFSPSYRAMLVACPKQVPAKPVRTALFIESDNQPLGSDEPKGAAGAGTSGSPLPWQLGAKAYRSALDAHKRHKKPVALYFYQKNSKACKQMDSELLTACRVQEVLGPAVKVRIDPSAGTKEKAIAARYGVTSTPALLVLPPGTEKATWVVPEKPGQKFDPSMPCHFHGLLAAALKPKK
;
A
#
# COMPACT_ATOMS: atom_id res chain seq x y z
N MET A 1 -62.93 -19.56 33.13
CA MET A 1 -61.90 -19.99 34.11
C MET A 1 -60.55 -19.72 33.47
N MET A 2 -59.60 -18.92 33.95
CA MET A 2 -59.37 -18.22 35.22
C MET A 2 -59.05 -16.75 34.93
N ALA A 3 -59.47 -15.87 35.83
CA ALA A 3 -59.08 -14.47 35.91
C ALA A 3 -57.87 -14.33 36.85
N PHE A 4 -56.96 -13.41 36.55
CA PHE A 4 -56.13 -12.77 37.58
C PHE A 4 -56.15 -11.26 37.38
N ARG A 5 -56.50 -10.58 38.46
CA ARG A 5 -56.72 -9.15 38.60
C ARG A 5 -55.60 -8.58 39.45
N THR A 6 -55.51 -7.24 39.44
CA THR A 6 -54.75 -6.35 40.33
C THR A 6 -53.27 -6.21 39.95
N GLY A 7 -52.69 -5.01 39.84
CA GLY A 7 -53.12 -3.68 40.24
C GLY A 7 -51.90 -2.98 40.85
N ASN A 8 -51.49 -1.82 40.31
CA ASN A 8 -50.55 -0.96 41.03
C ASN A 8 -50.78 0.51 40.65
N PRO A 9 -51.22 1.36 41.58
CA PRO A 9 -51.39 2.78 41.34
C PRO A 9 -50.18 3.60 41.81
N GLY A 10 -49.85 4.62 41.01
CA GLY A 10 -49.46 5.97 41.43
C GLY A 10 -48.25 6.17 42.33
N LEU A 11 -47.31 7.02 41.88
CA LEU A 11 -46.79 8.08 42.74
C LEU A 11 -46.42 9.33 41.91
N ARG A 12 -46.86 10.48 42.42
CA ARG A 12 -46.72 11.84 41.90
C ARG A 12 -45.49 12.52 42.50
N SER A 13 -45.07 13.61 41.83
CA SER A 13 -44.29 14.75 42.37
C SER A 13 -42.83 14.47 42.77
N ALA A 14 -41.87 15.39 42.69
CA ALA A 14 -41.95 16.84 42.73
C ALA A 14 -40.80 17.49 41.93
N ALA A 15 -41.07 18.71 41.47
CA ALA A 15 -40.09 19.68 41.01
C ALA A 15 -39.15 20.07 42.16
N GLY A 16 -37.84 20.08 41.87
CA GLY A 16 -36.81 20.65 42.73
C GLY A 16 -36.00 21.66 41.93
N VAL A 17 -36.41 22.92 41.98
CA VAL A 17 -35.63 24.07 41.52
C VAL A 17 -34.57 24.34 42.57
N ALA A 18 -33.32 23.97 42.28
CA ALA A 18 -32.17 24.37 43.08
C ALA A 18 -31.56 25.65 42.49
N LEU A 19 -31.90 26.77 43.13
CA LEU A 19 -31.31 28.09 42.94
C LEU A 19 -29.87 28.04 43.48
N PHE A 20 -28.87 27.96 42.61
CA PHE A 20 -27.46 28.02 43.02
C PHE A 20 -26.96 29.47 42.92
N LEU A 21 -27.00 30.16 44.05
CA LEU A 21 -26.39 31.46 44.28
C LEU A 21 -24.87 31.25 44.44
N CYS A 22 -24.10 31.47 43.37
CA CYS A 22 -22.64 31.58 43.49
C CYS A 22 -22.26 33.06 43.57
N LEU A 23 -21.90 33.47 44.78
CA LEU A 23 -21.26 34.73 45.13
C LEU A 23 -19.98 34.93 44.31
N PHE A 24 -19.91 36.07 43.62
CA PHE A 24 -18.68 36.63 43.09
C PHE A 24 -17.81 37.08 44.27
N LEU A 25 -16.66 36.42 44.45
CA LEU A 25 -15.55 36.95 45.24
C LEU A 25 -14.46 37.49 44.30
N PRO A 26 -13.85 38.64 44.62
CA PRO A 26 -12.81 39.24 43.80
C PRO A 26 -11.50 38.48 43.91
N VAL A 27 -10.83 38.36 42.77
CA VAL A 27 -9.48 37.85 42.57
C VAL A 27 -8.47 38.86 43.14
N PRO A 28 -7.48 38.40 43.94
CA PRO A 28 -6.14 38.95 43.78
C PRO A 28 -5.09 37.84 43.74
N GLY A 29 -4.15 37.97 42.81
CA GLY A 29 -2.96 37.13 42.76
C GLY A 29 -2.69 36.61 41.36
N SER A 30 -2.08 37.46 40.55
CA SER A 30 -1.44 37.11 39.28
C SER A 30 -0.08 36.47 39.57
N PRO A 31 0.10 35.14 39.42
CA PRO A 31 1.44 34.59 39.26
C PRO A 31 1.87 34.82 37.81
N ALA A 32 2.96 35.57 37.67
CA ALA A 32 3.64 35.83 36.42
C ALA A 32 3.73 34.57 35.55
N ALA A 33 3.23 34.71 34.32
CA ALA A 33 3.24 33.70 33.29
C ALA A 33 4.68 33.33 32.89
N ALA A 34 5.27 32.35 33.57
CA ALA A 34 6.38 31.59 33.03
C ALA A 34 5.85 30.68 31.92
N ALA A 35 5.69 31.26 30.72
CA ALA A 35 5.41 30.52 29.50
C ALA A 35 6.59 29.58 29.23
N LYS A 36 6.51 28.36 29.79
CA LYS A 36 7.36 27.23 29.39
C LYS A 36 7.13 27.03 27.90
N ALA A 37 8.10 27.46 27.10
CA ALA A 37 8.18 27.15 25.69
C ALA A 37 8.06 25.63 25.55
N ALA A 38 6.87 25.16 25.19
CA ALA A 38 6.60 23.76 24.93
C ALA A 38 7.52 23.39 23.76
N SER A 39 8.60 22.66 24.06
CA SER A 39 9.50 22.15 23.04
C SER A 39 8.64 21.30 22.10
N LYS A 40 8.41 21.84 20.89
CA LYS A 40 7.73 21.11 19.83
C LYS A 40 8.60 19.91 19.55
N LYS A 41 8.21 18.74 20.09
CA LYS A 41 8.87 17.48 19.80
C LYS A 41 8.99 17.39 18.28
N PRO A 42 10.19 17.15 17.73
CA PRO A 42 10.37 17.04 16.30
C PRO A 42 9.39 15.97 15.80
N ILE A 43 8.47 16.40 14.93
CA ILE A 43 7.54 15.50 14.26
C ILE A 43 8.43 14.59 13.43
N ALA A 44 8.46 13.30 13.76
CA ALA A 44 9.24 12.32 13.04
C ALA A 44 8.77 12.31 11.56
N THR A 45 9.57 12.90 10.70
CA THR A 45 9.36 12.86 9.25
C THR A 45 9.65 11.43 8.81
N PHE A 46 8.60 10.70 8.43
CA PHE A 46 8.75 9.38 7.84
C PHE A 46 9.35 9.56 6.44
N GLN A 47 10.66 9.35 6.30
CA GLN A 47 11.26 9.25 4.98
C GLN A 47 10.87 7.90 4.38
N MET A 48 10.21 7.92 3.22
CA MET A 48 9.97 6.70 2.48
C MET A 48 11.30 6.04 2.15
N PRO A 49 11.40 4.70 2.27
CA PRO A 49 12.63 4.00 1.91
C PRO A 49 12.95 4.30 0.45
N LYS A 50 14.19 4.70 0.17
CA LYS A 50 14.67 4.93 -1.19
C LYS A 50 14.45 3.66 -2.00
N VAL A 51 13.54 3.73 -2.97
CA VAL A 51 13.30 2.61 -3.88
C VAL A 51 14.27 2.76 -5.03
N ARG A 52 15.03 1.71 -5.32
CA ARG A 52 15.96 1.68 -6.45
C ARG A 52 15.62 0.52 -7.36
N LEU A 53 15.38 0.83 -8.63
CA LEU A 53 15.19 -0.14 -9.69
C LEU A 53 16.49 -0.25 -10.47
N VAL A 54 17.03 -1.46 -10.61
CA VAL A 54 18.30 -1.71 -11.30
C VAL A 54 18.10 -2.82 -12.32
N ALA A 55 18.46 -2.56 -13.58
CA ALA A 55 18.60 -3.60 -14.59
C ALA A 55 20.08 -3.80 -14.92
N ASN A 56 20.54 -5.05 -14.84
CA ASN A 56 21.82 -5.48 -15.36
C ASN A 56 21.53 -6.34 -16.58
N SER A 57 21.86 -5.87 -17.77
CA SER A 57 21.56 -6.55 -19.02
C SER A 57 22.80 -6.71 -19.87
N THR A 58 22.97 -7.89 -20.46
CA THR A 58 23.96 -8.10 -21.53
C THR A 58 23.23 -8.01 -22.85
N PRO A 59 23.57 -7.08 -23.75
CA PRO A 59 22.94 -7.01 -25.06
C PRO A 59 23.12 -8.32 -25.81
N VAL A 60 22.01 -8.89 -26.31
CA VAL A 60 22.01 -10.16 -27.05
C VAL A 60 21.59 -9.91 -28.48
N ALA A 61 22.38 -10.38 -29.44
CA ALA A 61 22.02 -10.29 -30.85
C ALA A 61 20.68 -11.01 -31.13
N MET A 62 19.81 -10.37 -31.89
CA MET A 62 18.49 -10.91 -32.23
C MET A 62 18.61 -12.24 -32.99
N ALA A 63 19.64 -12.41 -33.81
CA ALA A 63 19.95 -13.67 -34.50
C ALA A 63 20.20 -14.82 -33.50
N THR A 64 20.92 -14.58 -32.41
CA THR A 64 21.16 -15.56 -31.34
C THR A 64 19.85 -15.98 -30.68
N VAL A 65 18.97 -15.03 -30.40
CA VAL A 65 17.65 -15.32 -29.81
C VAL A 65 16.80 -16.15 -30.78
N ARG A 66 16.79 -15.80 -32.06
CA ARG A 66 16.03 -16.52 -33.11
C ARG A 66 16.53 -17.93 -33.36
N ALA A 67 17.85 -18.15 -33.29
CA ALA A 67 18.45 -19.47 -33.48
C ALA A 67 18.30 -20.38 -32.24
N SER A 68 18.01 -19.80 -31.06
CA SER A 68 17.96 -20.57 -29.82
C SER A 68 16.69 -21.41 -29.69
N ARG A 69 16.86 -22.69 -29.34
CA ARG A 69 15.76 -23.58 -28.94
C ARG A 69 15.35 -23.41 -27.47
N LYS A 70 16.20 -22.77 -26.65
CA LYS A 70 15.97 -22.53 -25.22
C LYS A 70 15.73 -21.03 -24.97
N PRO A 71 15.01 -20.67 -23.90
CA PRO A 71 14.93 -19.26 -23.49
C PRO A 71 16.32 -18.68 -23.27
N VAL A 72 16.59 -17.53 -23.88
CA VAL A 72 17.85 -16.80 -23.75
C VAL A 72 17.73 -15.77 -22.62
N SER A 73 18.68 -15.77 -21.70
CA SER A 73 18.74 -14.78 -20.63
C SER A 73 19.26 -13.45 -21.16
N LEU A 74 18.49 -12.38 -20.94
CA LEU A 74 18.89 -11.02 -21.28
C LEU A 74 19.50 -10.27 -20.09
N GLY A 75 19.34 -10.81 -18.88
CA GLY A 75 19.87 -10.21 -17.65
C GLY A 75 18.88 -10.28 -16.49
N THR A 76 19.09 -9.37 -15.53
CA THR A 76 18.34 -9.31 -14.28
C THR A 76 17.77 -7.93 -14.03
N VAL A 77 16.57 -7.88 -13.47
CA VAL A 77 15.96 -6.67 -12.93
C VAL A 77 15.80 -6.85 -11.43
N SER A 78 16.47 -6.01 -10.64
CA SER A 78 16.40 -6.00 -9.19
C SER A 78 15.66 -4.78 -8.68
N TYR A 79 14.77 -5.01 -7.74
CA TYR A 79 14.10 -4.02 -6.91
C TYR A 79 14.79 -3.99 -5.56
N LEU A 80 15.14 -2.79 -5.11
CA LEU A 80 15.74 -2.55 -3.80
C LEU A 80 14.83 -1.57 -3.05
N ILE A 81 14.26 -2.00 -1.93
CA ILE A 81 13.41 -1.19 -1.06
C ILE A 81 14.03 -1.24 0.34
N GLY A 82 14.81 -0.22 0.70
CA GLY A 82 15.71 -0.34 1.86
C GLY A 82 16.67 -1.51 1.66
N ASP A 83 16.69 -2.44 2.61
CA ASP A 83 17.53 -3.65 2.57
C ASP A 83 16.88 -4.82 1.81
N TYR A 84 15.60 -4.71 1.45
CA TYR A 84 14.89 -5.77 0.76
C TYR A 84 15.23 -5.77 -0.73
N ARG A 85 15.76 -6.89 -1.22
CA ARG A 85 16.05 -7.11 -2.63
C ARG A 85 15.14 -8.19 -3.23
N THR A 86 14.44 -7.86 -4.29
CA THR A 86 13.75 -8.84 -5.14
C THR A 86 14.32 -8.77 -6.55
N SER A 87 14.81 -9.90 -7.06
CA SER A 87 15.42 -9.99 -8.39
C SER A 87 14.61 -10.89 -9.32
N TYR A 88 14.53 -10.50 -10.59
CA TYR A 88 13.91 -11.26 -11.66
C TYR A 88 14.90 -11.51 -12.77
N ASP A 89 15.03 -12.76 -13.19
CA ASP A 89 15.69 -13.13 -14.44
C ASP A 89 14.72 -12.85 -15.59
N LEU A 90 15.21 -12.16 -16.61
CA LEU A 90 14.44 -11.83 -17.80
C LEU A 90 14.91 -12.70 -18.96
N LEU A 91 14.00 -13.51 -19.45
CA LEU A 91 14.25 -14.53 -20.47
C LEU A 91 13.43 -14.19 -21.72
N VAL A 92 13.96 -14.51 -22.90
CA VAL A 92 13.26 -14.36 -24.17
C VAL A 92 13.39 -15.62 -25.02
N SER A 93 12.29 -16.02 -25.63
CA SER A 93 12.22 -17.16 -26.55
C SER A 93 11.66 -16.71 -27.91
N PRO A 94 12.18 -17.24 -29.03
CA PRO A 94 11.62 -16.95 -30.34
C PRO A 94 10.27 -17.67 -30.54
N ARG A 95 9.42 -17.07 -31.36
CA ARG A 95 8.18 -17.67 -31.85
C ARG A 95 8.31 -18.05 -33.32
N ARG A 96 7.51 -19.03 -33.76
CA ARG A 96 7.47 -19.49 -35.16
C ARG A 96 7.07 -18.39 -36.15
N ASP A 97 6.28 -17.42 -35.70
CA ASP A 97 5.84 -16.27 -36.51
C ASP A 97 6.91 -15.17 -36.63
N GLY A 98 8.12 -15.37 -36.08
CA GLY A 98 9.18 -14.38 -36.03
C GLY A 98 9.04 -13.36 -34.89
N GLY A 99 8.00 -13.47 -34.07
CA GLY A 99 7.84 -12.73 -32.83
C GLY A 99 8.68 -13.28 -31.68
N LEU A 100 8.46 -12.74 -30.49
CA LEU A 100 9.14 -13.14 -29.26
C LEU A 100 8.12 -13.39 -28.14
N VAL A 101 8.45 -14.30 -27.23
CA VAL A 101 7.85 -14.41 -25.89
C VAL A 101 8.90 -13.96 -24.89
N TRP A 102 8.56 -13.03 -24.02
CA TRP A 102 9.40 -12.67 -22.88
C TRP A 102 8.80 -13.24 -21.60
N MET A 103 9.66 -13.56 -20.63
CA MET A 103 9.28 -14.11 -19.33
C MET A 103 10.11 -13.46 -18.24
N ALA A 104 9.48 -13.10 -17.12
CA ALA A 104 10.14 -12.66 -15.90
C ALA A 104 10.00 -13.74 -14.83
N ARG A 105 11.12 -14.29 -14.37
CA ARG A 105 11.16 -15.33 -13.33
C ARG A 105 11.86 -14.78 -12.10
N GLN A 106 11.20 -14.82 -10.95
CA GLN A 106 11.83 -14.40 -9.70
C GLN A 106 12.99 -15.35 -9.35
N GLN A 107 14.16 -14.80 -9.00
CA GLN A 107 15.31 -15.60 -8.60
C GLN A 107 15.00 -16.48 -7.40
N GLY A 108 15.50 -17.72 -7.42
CA GLY A 108 15.18 -18.74 -6.41
C GLY A 108 13.79 -19.37 -6.55
N LYS A 109 12.98 -18.95 -7.53
CA LYS A 109 11.68 -19.57 -7.82
C LYS A 109 11.68 -20.18 -9.22
N SER A 110 11.07 -21.36 -9.35
CA SER A 110 10.87 -22.03 -10.65
C SER A 110 9.76 -21.41 -11.48
N ARG A 111 8.74 -20.83 -10.82
CA ARG A 111 7.54 -20.29 -11.46
C ARG A 111 7.78 -18.94 -12.14
N VAL A 112 7.40 -18.86 -13.42
CA VAL A 112 7.29 -17.60 -14.18
C VAL A 112 6.26 -16.69 -13.50
N GLN A 113 6.68 -15.49 -13.15
CA GLN A 113 5.84 -14.51 -12.45
C GLN A 113 5.02 -13.69 -13.43
N GLU A 114 5.60 -13.37 -14.59
CA GLU A 114 4.96 -12.59 -15.65
C GLU A 114 5.52 -12.98 -17.01
N GLN A 115 4.72 -12.86 -18.05
CA GLN A 115 5.13 -13.13 -19.43
C GLN A 115 4.30 -12.28 -20.40
N GLY A 116 4.83 -12.09 -21.60
CA GLY A 116 4.12 -11.40 -22.67
C GLY A 116 4.71 -11.73 -24.04
N THR A 117 4.04 -11.24 -25.08
CA THR A 117 4.41 -11.49 -26.47
C THR A 117 4.74 -10.18 -27.19
N ILE A 118 5.64 -10.27 -28.16
CA ILE A 118 5.97 -9.18 -29.09
C ILE A 118 5.82 -9.74 -30.49
N SER A 119 5.02 -9.10 -31.32
CA SER A 119 4.76 -9.58 -32.67
C SER A 119 5.94 -9.32 -33.61
N ALA A 120 6.04 -10.09 -34.70
CA ALA A 120 7.04 -9.84 -35.72
C ALA A 120 6.91 -8.43 -36.35
N ALA A 121 5.68 -7.95 -36.53
CA ALA A 121 5.41 -6.60 -37.03
C ALA A 121 6.00 -5.52 -36.11
N GLN A 122 5.86 -5.70 -34.79
CA GLN A 122 6.47 -4.83 -33.80
C GLN A 122 8.01 -4.83 -33.89
N LEU A 123 8.62 -5.96 -34.25
CA LEU A 123 10.08 -6.13 -34.41
C LEU A 123 10.59 -5.78 -35.82
N LYS A 124 9.74 -5.29 -36.73
CA LYS A 124 10.17 -4.88 -38.07
C LYS A 124 11.25 -3.80 -37.98
N GLY A 125 12.36 -3.96 -38.71
CA GLY A 125 13.49 -3.04 -38.69
C GLY A 125 14.47 -3.22 -37.52
N THR A 126 14.26 -4.21 -36.64
CA THR A 126 15.21 -4.55 -35.55
C THR A 126 15.69 -6.00 -35.63
N ALA A 127 15.53 -6.64 -36.79
CA ALA A 127 15.79 -8.07 -36.99
C ALA A 127 17.28 -8.45 -36.86
N GLU A 128 18.18 -7.55 -37.24
CA GLU A 128 19.64 -7.70 -37.16
C GLU A 128 20.21 -7.04 -35.90
N GLY A 129 19.32 -6.50 -35.07
CA GLY A 129 19.63 -5.70 -33.91
C GLY A 129 20.05 -6.49 -32.68
N HIS A 130 20.06 -5.80 -31.54
CA HIS A 130 20.28 -6.39 -30.22
C HIS A 130 19.08 -6.17 -29.31
N LEU A 131 18.87 -7.11 -28.39
CA LEU A 131 17.93 -6.99 -27.29
C LEU A 131 18.68 -6.66 -26.01
N CYS A 132 18.19 -5.69 -25.25
CA CYS A 132 18.67 -5.41 -23.91
C CYS A 132 17.52 -4.98 -22.99
N ILE A 133 17.77 -4.99 -21.69
CA ILE A 133 16.82 -4.54 -20.67
C ILE A 133 17.33 -3.21 -20.11
N ILE A 134 16.43 -2.24 -20.04
CA ILE A 134 16.67 -0.98 -19.34
C ILE A 134 15.58 -0.71 -18.32
N VAL A 135 15.87 0.22 -17.42
CA VAL A 135 14.88 0.82 -16.53
C VAL A 135 14.78 2.31 -16.87
N GLU A 136 13.58 2.78 -17.16
CA GLU A 136 13.30 4.20 -17.50
C GLU A 136 12.05 4.72 -16.75
N LYS A 137 12.00 6.03 -16.51
CA LYS A 137 10.77 6.74 -16.07
C LYS A 137 9.85 6.86 -17.28
N GLU A 138 8.56 6.58 -17.12
CA GLU A 138 7.59 6.69 -18.21
C GLU A 138 7.55 8.14 -18.73
N GLY A 139 7.60 8.29 -20.05
CA GLY A 139 7.67 9.60 -20.71
C GLY A 139 9.06 10.26 -20.73
N ALA A 140 10.06 9.68 -20.08
CA ALA A 140 11.43 10.18 -20.20
C ALA A 140 11.93 10.04 -21.65
N LYS A 141 12.65 11.07 -22.13
CA LYS A 141 13.27 10.99 -23.45
C LYS A 141 14.31 9.85 -23.46
N PRO A 142 14.25 8.95 -24.46
CA PRO A 142 15.28 7.95 -24.71
C PRO A 142 16.69 8.57 -24.68
N SER A 143 17.63 7.95 -23.97
CA SER A 143 19.02 8.41 -23.95
C SER A 143 20.02 7.27 -24.19
N GLY A 144 21.23 7.65 -24.62
CA GLY A 144 22.34 6.73 -24.85
C GLY A 144 22.12 5.74 -25.98
N VAL A 145 22.72 4.55 -25.85
CA VAL A 145 22.79 3.52 -26.90
C VAL A 145 21.40 2.95 -27.28
N THR A 146 20.38 3.23 -26.48
CA THR A 146 19.00 2.75 -26.69
C THR A 146 18.07 3.81 -27.30
N ALA A 147 18.59 4.98 -27.68
CA ALA A 147 17.78 6.10 -28.16
C ALA A 147 16.89 5.72 -29.36
N SER A 148 17.45 5.01 -30.34
CA SER A 148 16.73 4.59 -31.56
C SER A 148 16.01 3.23 -31.43
N GLY A 149 16.02 2.62 -30.25
CA GLY A 149 15.46 1.29 -30.03
C GLY A 149 13.94 1.30 -29.85
N LYS A 150 13.29 0.24 -30.34
CA LYS A 150 11.86 0.00 -30.06
C LYS A 150 11.71 -0.53 -28.64
N ARG A 151 10.77 0.04 -27.89
CA ARG A 151 10.56 -0.24 -26.47
C ARG A 151 9.32 -1.09 -26.25
N PHE A 152 9.47 -2.15 -25.50
CA PHE A 152 8.40 -3.06 -25.12
C PHE A 152 8.31 -3.11 -23.61
N ARG A 153 7.12 -2.82 -23.10
CA ARG A 153 6.83 -2.90 -21.66
C ARG A 153 6.90 -4.36 -21.24
N LEU A 154 7.76 -4.66 -20.27
CA LEU A 154 7.82 -5.97 -19.65
C LEU A 154 6.76 -6.02 -18.55
N PHE A 155 7.05 -5.47 -17.37
CA PHE A 155 6.14 -5.57 -16.23
C PHE A 155 6.00 -4.26 -15.45
N SER A 156 4.82 -4.04 -14.88
CA SER A 156 4.41 -2.77 -14.25
C SER A 156 3.90 -2.89 -12.81
N ARG A 157 4.23 -3.97 -12.10
CA ARG A 157 3.63 -4.24 -10.78
C ARG A 157 3.94 -3.22 -9.68
N PHE A 158 4.97 -2.39 -9.84
CA PHE A 158 5.55 -1.67 -8.71
C PHE A 158 5.35 -0.16 -8.74
N SER A 159 5.37 0.45 -9.92
CA SER A 159 5.07 1.87 -10.09
C SER A 159 4.46 2.10 -11.46
N PRO A 160 3.43 2.95 -11.57
CA PRO A 160 2.97 3.42 -12.87
C PRO A 160 4.07 4.21 -13.57
N SER A 161 4.89 4.97 -12.83
CA SER A 161 5.84 5.93 -13.38
C SER A 161 7.21 5.36 -13.74
N TYR A 162 7.57 4.17 -13.25
CA TYR A 162 8.91 3.58 -13.45
C TYR A 162 8.80 2.14 -13.94
N ARG A 163 9.47 1.80 -15.04
CA ARG A 163 9.22 0.54 -15.75
C ARG A 163 10.52 -0.11 -16.22
N ALA A 164 10.55 -1.44 -16.14
CA ALA A 164 11.54 -2.25 -16.84
C ALA A 164 11.05 -2.44 -18.28
N MET A 165 11.93 -2.13 -19.23
CA MET A 165 11.63 -2.14 -20.65
C MET A 165 12.59 -3.08 -21.36
N LEU A 166 12.05 -3.87 -22.29
CA LEU A 166 12.86 -4.56 -23.28
C LEU A 166 13.04 -3.63 -24.47
N VAL A 167 14.29 -3.44 -24.89
CA VAL A 167 14.62 -2.58 -26.03
C VAL A 167 15.20 -3.42 -27.15
N ALA A 168 14.58 -3.34 -28.33
CA ALA A 168 15.15 -3.85 -29.57
C ALA A 168 15.87 -2.71 -30.29
N CYS A 169 17.20 -2.72 -30.22
CA CYS A 169 18.07 -1.74 -30.86
C CYS A 169 18.39 -2.19 -32.28
N PRO A 170 18.12 -1.39 -33.34
CA PRO A 170 18.42 -1.78 -34.72
C PRO A 170 19.92 -1.82 -35.02
N LYS A 171 20.72 -1.04 -34.30
CA LYS A 171 22.18 -0.99 -34.44
C LYS A 171 22.85 -2.01 -33.51
N GLN A 172 24.04 -2.46 -33.91
CA GLN A 172 24.88 -3.29 -33.05
C GLN A 172 25.22 -2.54 -31.77
N VAL A 173 24.90 -3.15 -30.64
CA VAL A 173 25.24 -2.63 -29.31
C VAL A 173 26.48 -3.38 -28.83
N PRO A 174 27.48 -2.73 -28.22
CA PRO A 174 28.63 -3.43 -27.66
C PRO A 174 28.16 -4.54 -26.72
N ALA A 175 28.77 -5.73 -26.82
CA ALA A 175 28.43 -6.90 -25.98
C ALA A 175 28.79 -6.72 -24.48
N LYS A 176 29.19 -5.51 -24.07
CA LYS A 176 29.50 -5.18 -22.68
C LYS A 176 28.21 -5.12 -21.87
N PRO A 177 28.18 -5.66 -20.63
CA PRO A 177 27.03 -5.53 -19.75
C PRO A 177 26.65 -4.06 -19.55
N VAL A 178 25.38 -3.75 -19.81
CA VAL A 178 24.76 -2.45 -19.59
C VAL A 178 24.03 -2.50 -18.26
N ARG A 179 24.43 -1.62 -17.33
CA ARG A 179 23.73 -1.42 -16.07
C ARG A 179 22.95 -0.11 -16.13
N THR A 180 21.64 -0.20 -16.04
CA THR A 180 20.77 0.96 -15.86
C THR A 180 20.20 0.93 -14.45
N ALA A 181 20.19 2.08 -13.79
CA ALA A 181 19.65 2.22 -12.45
C ALA A 181 18.81 3.47 -12.38
N LEU A 182 17.64 3.35 -11.78
CA LEU A 182 16.78 4.46 -11.44
C LEU A 182 16.59 4.49 -9.94
N PHE A 183 16.90 5.64 -9.37
CA PHE A 183 16.41 5.99 -8.06
C PHE A 183 15.00 6.50 -8.24
N ILE A 184 14.05 5.80 -7.65
CA ILE A 184 12.70 6.28 -7.47
C ILE A 184 12.78 7.15 -6.23
N GLU A 185 13.18 8.39 -6.44
CA GLU A 185 12.87 9.43 -5.48
C GLU A 185 11.34 9.45 -5.43
N SER A 186 10.78 9.28 -4.22
CA SER A 186 9.37 9.59 -4.05
C SER A 186 9.22 11.01 -4.57
N ASP A 187 8.34 11.21 -5.56
CA ASP A 187 7.96 12.52 -6.05
C ASP A 187 7.23 13.24 -4.88
N ASN A 188 7.96 13.57 -3.81
CA ASN A 188 7.61 14.57 -2.82
C ASN A 188 7.87 15.91 -3.48
N GLN A 189 7.26 16.17 -4.64
CA GLN A 189 7.12 17.55 -5.05
C GLN A 189 6.39 18.23 -3.89
N PRO A 190 6.95 19.30 -3.29
CA PRO A 190 6.14 20.18 -2.49
C PRO A 190 4.99 20.60 -3.38
N LEU A 191 3.75 20.27 -2.97
CA LEU A 191 2.56 20.79 -3.61
C LEU A 191 2.78 22.28 -3.82
N GLY A 192 2.78 22.71 -5.09
CA GLY A 192 3.04 24.07 -5.48
C GLY A 192 2.24 25.04 -4.60
N SER A 193 2.94 26.01 -4.05
CA SER A 193 2.41 27.13 -3.31
C SER A 193 1.75 28.14 -4.25
N ASP A 194 0.76 27.70 -5.02
CA ASP A 194 -0.19 28.61 -5.66
C ASP A 194 -1.39 28.71 -4.71
N GLU A 195 -1.33 29.71 -3.83
CA GLU A 195 -2.39 30.11 -2.90
C GLU A 195 -3.63 30.61 -3.66
N PRO A 196 -4.82 29.99 -3.52
CA PRO A 196 -6.06 30.74 -3.44
C PRO A 196 -6.20 31.21 -2.00
N LYS A 197 -6.02 32.51 -1.79
CA LYS A 197 -6.21 33.18 -0.51
C LYS A 197 -7.68 33.07 -0.09
N GLY A 198 -7.99 32.07 0.74
CA GLY A 198 -9.23 32.03 1.53
C GLY A 198 -10.00 30.71 1.51
N ALA A 199 -9.70 29.82 2.47
CA ALA A 199 -10.67 29.05 3.25
C ALA A 199 -9.91 28.12 4.23
N ALA A 200 -10.19 28.27 5.53
CA ALA A 200 -9.59 27.46 6.58
C ALA A 200 -10.01 25.98 6.47
N GLY A 201 -9.02 25.09 6.35
CA GLY A 201 -9.23 23.64 6.41
C GLY A 201 -8.11 22.80 5.79
N ALA A 202 -6.84 23.13 6.03
CA ALA A 202 -5.71 22.46 5.37
C ALA A 202 -5.27 21.18 6.09
N GLY A 203 -5.33 20.06 5.35
CA GLY A 203 -4.85 18.74 5.75
C GLY A 203 -3.34 18.63 5.63
N THR A 204 -2.72 18.03 6.65
CA THR A 204 -1.28 17.80 6.75
C THR A 204 -0.86 16.61 5.88
N SER A 205 -0.13 16.89 4.81
CA SER A 205 0.52 15.89 3.96
C SER A 205 1.74 15.29 4.65
N GLY A 206 1.88 13.96 4.60
CA GLY A 206 3.21 13.37 4.37
C GLY A 206 3.84 12.45 5.42
N SER A 207 3.20 12.12 6.54
CA SER A 207 3.67 11.03 7.41
C SER A 207 2.56 9.96 7.53
N PRO A 208 2.85 8.65 7.34
CA PRO A 208 1.85 7.62 7.46
C PRO A 208 1.19 7.74 8.83
N LEU A 209 -0.10 8.06 8.85
CA LEU A 209 -0.81 8.22 10.12
C LEU A 209 -0.58 6.96 10.98
N PRO A 210 -0.15 7.09 12.24
CA PRO A 210 0.12 5.93 13.07
C PRO A 210 -1.14 5.12 13.29
N TRP A 211 -0.98 3.81 13.46
CA TRP A 211 -2.08 2.94 13.88
C TRP A 211 -2.51 3.32 15.29
N GLN A 212 -3.79 3.62 15.47
CA GLN A 212 -4.35 3.87 16.80
C GLN A 212 -4.62 2.53 17.51
N LEU A 213 -4.47 2.46 18.84
CA LEU A 213 -4.48 1.19 19.57
C LEU A 213 -5.73 1.02 20.45
N GLY A 214 -6.31 -0.18 20.42
CA GLY A 214 -7.27 -0.68 21.40
C GLY A 214 -8.71 -0.20 21.23
N ALA A 215 -9.56 -0.55 22.21
CA ALA A 215 -11.00 -0.32 22.14
C ALA A 215 -11.39 1.17 22.12
N LYS A 216 -10.60 2.06 22.76
CA LYS A 216 -10.86 3.50 22.76
C LYS A 216 -10.68 4.10 21.36
N ALA A 217 -9.60 3.72 20.68
CA ALA A 217 -9.33 4.12 19.29
C ALA A 217 -10.42 3.61 18.34
N TYR A 218 -10.86 2.36 18.52
CA TYR A 218 -11.96 1.79 17.74
C TYR A 218 -13.24 2.63 17.84
N ARG A 219 -13.64 3.05 19.05
CA ARG A 219 -14.83 3.91 19.24
C ARG A 219 -14.67 5.24 18.51
N SER A 220 -13.54 5.91 18.69
CA SER A 220 -13.26 7.18 18.00
C SER A 220 -13.25 7.03 16.47
N ALA A 221 -12.74 5.90 15.95
CA ALA A 221 -12.74 5.61 14.53
C ALA A 221 -14.16 5.38 13.99
N LEU A 222 -15.02 4.69 14.74
CA LEU A 222 -16.44 4.55 14.38
C LEU A 222 -17.18 5.88 14.40
N ASP A 223 -16.89 6.77 15.33
CA ASP A 223 -17.49 8.10 15.35
C ASP A 223 -17.07 8.91 14.12
N ALA A 224 -15.78 8.87 13.76
CA ALA A 224 -15.27 9.49 12.54
C ALA A 224 -15.88 8.87 11.28
N HIS A 225 -16.09 7.55 11.27
CA HIS A 225 -16.75 6.83 10.19
C HIS A 225 -18.19 7.30 9.98
N LYS A 226 -18.96 7.42 11.07
CA LYS A 226 -20.37 7.84 11.03
C LYS A 226 -20.51 9.30 10.61
N ARG A 227 -19.72 10.20 11.21
CA ARG A 227 -19.81 11.65 11.00
C ARG A 227 -19.21 12.12 9.68
N HIS A 228 -18.04 11.58 9.31
CA HIS A 228 -17.26 12.08 8.18
C HIS A 228 -17.17 11.09 7.01
N LYS A 229 -17.87 9.96 7.09
CA LYS A 229 -17.84 8.90 6.07
C LYS A 229 -16.41 8.43 5.74
N LYS A 230 -15.47 8.56 6.68
CA LYS A 230 -14.09 8.09 6.48
C LYS A 230 -14.04 6.57 6.57
N PRO A 231 -13.34 5.86 5.67
CA PRO A 231 -13.17 4.42 5.81
C PRO A 231 -12.40 4.10 7.09
N VAL A 232 -12.65 2.93 7.68
CA VAL A 232 -11.92 2.43 8.85
C VAL A 232 -11.23 1.12 8.51
N ALA A 233 -9.94 1.02 8.74
CA ALA A 233 -9.17 -0.22 8.63
C ALA A 233 -8.93 -0.79 10.04
N LEU A 234 -9.47 -1.97 10.31
CA LEU A 234 -9.34 -2.70 11.57
C LEU A 234 -8.35 -3.85 11.42
N TYR A 235 -7.22 -3.76 12.10
CA TYR A 235 -6.21 -4.83 12.12
C TYR A 235 -6.19 -5.52 13.48
N PHE A 236 -6.64 -6.77 13.51
CA PHE A 236 -6.58 -7.64 14.67
C PHE A 236 -5.26 -8.40 14.68
N TYR A 237 -4.49 -8.24 15.75
CA TYR A 237 -3.14 -8.78 15.87
C TYR A 237 -2.89 -9.32 17.29
N GLN A 238 -1.81 -10.08 17.45
CA GLN A 238 -1.30 -10.47 18.76
C GLN A 238 0.20 -10.19 18.81
N LYS A 239 0.67 -9.55 19.89
CA LYS A 239 2.06 -9.09 20.03
C LYS A 239 3.12 -10.18 19.79
N ASN A 240 2.83 -11.42 20.21
CA ASN A 240 3.77 -12.55 20.15
C ASN A 240 3.51 -13.52 18.98
N SER A 241 2.64 -13.18 18.03
CA SER A 241 2.35 -14.05 16.87
C SER A 241 3.37 -13.84 15.74
N LYS A 242 4.04 -14.92 15.31
CA LYS A 242 4.97 -14.90 14.17
C LYS A 242 4.28 -14.44 12.88
N ALA A 243 3.05 -14.91 12.63
CA ALA A 243 2.27 -14.52 11.47
C ALA A 243 1.90 -13.02 11.50
N CYS A 244 1.55 -12.47 12.68
CA CYS A 244 1.28 -11.03 12.82
C CYS A 244 2.54 -10.19 12.57
N LYS A 245 3.71 -10.63 13.07
CA LYS A 245 4.99 -9.95 12.80
C LYS A 245 5.30 -9.93 11.31
N GLN A 246 5.09 -11.05 10.62
CA GLN A 246 5.28 -11.14 9.18
C GLN A 246 4.33 -10.22 8.41
N MET A 247 3.04 -10.21 8.74
CA MET A 247 2.07 -9.29 8.13
C MET A 247 2.45 -7.83 8.38
N ASP A 248 2.93 -7.50 9.58
CA ASP A 248 3.42 -6.16 9.91
C ASP A 248 4.63 -5.77 9.06
N SER A 249 5.66 -6.60 8.99
CA SER A 249 6.93 -6.27 8.34
C SER A 249 6.92 -6.38 6.82
N GLU A 250 6.08 -7.24 6.24
CA GLU A 250 6.08 -7.51 4.80
C GLU A 250 4.89 -6.87 4.07
N LEU A 251 3.69 -6.88 4.67
CA LEU A 251 2.48 -6.41 4.01
C LEU A 251 2.10 -4.99 4.43
N LEU A 252 1.96 -4.74 5.73
CA LEU A 252 1.45 -3.45 6.20
C LEU A 252 2.47 -2.32 6.01
N THR A 253 3.77 -2.60 5.99
CA THR A 253 4.83 -1.62 5.68
C THR A 253 5.01 -1.39 4.17
N ALA A 254 4.42 -2.23 3.31
CA ALA A 254 4.58 -2.09 1.87
C ALA A 254 4.02 -0.73 1.41
N CYS A 255 4.82 0.01 0.64
CA CYS A 255 4.48 1.34 0.13
C CYS A 255 3.05 1.38 -0.45
N ARG A 256 2.74 0.43 -1.33
CA ARG A 256 1.44 0.35 -2.00
C ARG A 256 0.27 0.12 -1.04
N VAL A 257 0.48 -0.62 0.05
CA VAL A 257 -0.52 -0.83 1.08
C VAL A 257 -0.73 0.44 1.89
N GLN A 258 0.34 1.16 2.23
CA GLN A 258 0.26 2.45 2.91
C GLN A 258 -0.45 3.51 2.08
N GLU A 259 -0.18 3.58 0.77
CA GLU A 259 -0.91 4.45 -0.17
C GLU A 259 -2.41 4.19 -0.12
N VAL A 260 -2.80 2.91 -0.20
CA VAL A 260 -4.21 2.52 -0.17
C VAL A 260 -4.86 2.75 1.19
N LEU A 261 -4.15 2.49 2.29
CA LEU A 261 -4.66 2.75 3.64
C LEU A 261 -4.64 4.24 4.02
N GLY A 262 -3.97 5.10 3.25
CA GLY A 262 -3.80 6.53 3.55
C GLY A 262 -5.11 7.26 3.90
N PRO A 263 -6.20 7.07 3.13
CA PRO A 263 -7.49 7.69 3.42
C PRO A 263 -8.23 7.13 4.65
N ALA A 264 -7.84 5.97 5.16
CA ALA A 264 -8.55 5.25 6.21
C ALA A 264 -8.09 5.63 7.62
N VAL A 265 -9.03 5.63 8.57
CA VAL A 265 -8.69 5.63 10.00
C VAL A 265 -8.21 4.23 10.38
N LYS A 266 -6.93 4.12 10.74
CA LYS A 266 -6.25 2.84 11.01
C LYS A 266 -6.28 2.51 12.50
N VAL A 267 -6.86 1.37 12.85
CA VAL A 267 -6.97 0.90 14.25
C VAL A 267 -6.42 -0.52 14.38
N ARG A 268 -5.57 -0.72 15.40
CA ARG A 268 -5.04 -2.02 15.83
C ARG A 268 -5.76 -2.48 17.08
N ILE A 269 -6.18 -3.73 17.09
CA ILE A 269 -6.88 -4.36 18.21
C ILE A 269 -6.13 -5.65 18.57
N ASP A 270 -5.71 -5.77 19.82
CA ASP A 270 -5.20 -7.03 20.37
C ASP A 270 -6.31 -7.69 21.21
N PRO A 271 -6.95 -8.77 20.72
CA PRO A 271 -8.03 -9.44 21.44
C PRO A 271 -7.60 -10.00 22.81
N SER A 272 -6.30 -10.21 23.02
CA SER A 272 -5.75 -10.70 24.28
C SER A 272 -5.47 -9.58 25.30
N ALA A 273 -5.60 -8.31 24.92
CA ALA A 273 -5.31 -7.18 25.81
C ALA A 273 -6.42 -6.89 26.84
N GLY A 274 -7.65 -7.33 26.59
CA GLY A 274 -8.78 -7.06 27.49
C GLY A 274 -10.13 -7.54 27.00
N THR A 275 -11.13 -7.51 27.88
CA THR A 275 -12.50 -7.95 27.58
C THR A 275 -13.17 -7.09 26.50
N LYS A 276 -12.83 -5.79 26.43
CA LYS A 276 -13.37 -4.86 25.43
C LYS A 276 -12.85 -5.19 24.03
N GLU A 277 -11.55 -5.42 23.88
CA GLU A 277 -10.90 -5.82 22.64
C GLU A 277 -11.40 -7.18 22.16
N LYS A 278 -11.53 -8.14 23.08
CA LYS A 278 -12.12 -9.46 22.80
C LYS A 278 -13.56 -9.36 22.30
N ALA A 279 -14.38 -8.49 22.91
CA ALA A 279 -15.76 -8.25 22.46
C ALA A 279 -15.81 -7.63 21.06
N ILE A 280 -14.88 -6.73 20.71
CA ILE A 280 -14.79 -6.18 19.36
C ILE A 280 -14.41 -7.27 18.35
N ALA A 281 -13.43 -8.12 18.67
CA ALA A 281 -13.06 -9.25 17.81
C ALA A 281 -14.25 -10.22 17.59
N ALA A 282 -14.99 -10.55 18.65
CA ALA A 282 -16.17 -11.39 18.58
C ALA A 282 -17.28 -10.78 17.71
N ARG A 283 -17.52 -9.47 17.81
CA ARG A 283 -18.50 -8.74 16.98
C ARG A 283 -18.25 -8.92 15.48
N TYR A 284 -17.00 -9.02 15.07
CA TYR A 284 -16.64 -9.21 13.67
C TYR A 284 -16.41 -10.67 13.28
N GLY A 285 -16.56 -11.64 14.20
CA GLY A 285 -16.30 -13.06 13.93
C GLY A 285 -14.81 -13.38 13.76
N VAL A 286 -13.93 -12.61 14.39
CA VAL A 286 -12.48 -12.84 14.33
C VAL A 286 -12.09 -13.97 15.28
N THR A 287 -11.76 -15.13 14.71
CA THR A 287 -11.37 -16.34 15.45
C THR A 287 -9.86 -16.57 15.47
N SER A 288 -9.11 -15.92 14.57
CA SER A 288 -7.65 -16.05 14.47
C SER A 288 -7.00 -14.72 14.10
N THR A 289 -5.69 -14.61 14.38
CA THR A 289 -4.87 -13.45 13.98
C THR A 289 -3.69 -13.92 13.10
N PRO A 290 -3.20 -13.10 12.15
CA PRO A 290 -3.65 -11.75 11.85
C PRO A 290 -5.00 -11.72 11.09
N ALA A 291 -5.79 -10.67 11.32
CA ALA A 291 -6.97 -10.38 10.50
C ALA A 291 -7.09 -8.88 10.19
N LEU A 292 -7.36 -8.53 8.93
CA LEU A 292 -7.57 -7.16 8.48
C LEU A 292 -8.95 -7.04 7.84
N LEU A 293 -9.74 -6.12 8.37
CA LEU A 293 -11.07 -5.78 7.87
C LEU A 293 -11.13 -4.29 7.54
N VAL A 294 -12.01 -3.94 6.61
CA VAL A 294 -12.28 -2.55 6.24
C VAL A 294 -13.77 -2.28 6.39
N LEU A 295 -14.13 -1.14 6.98
CA LEU A 295 -15.48 -0.58 6.92
C LEU A 295 -15.49 0.48 5.81
N PRO A 296 -16.11 0.18 4.64
CA PRO A 296 -16.21 1.12 3.54
C PRO A 296 -17.03 2.36 3.92
N PRO A 297 -16.70 3.54 3.36
CA PRO A 297 -17.42 4.79 3.62
C PRO A 297 -18.94 4.64 3.59
N GLY A 298 -19.62 5.06 4.66
CA GLY A 298 -21.08 5.08 4.73
C GLY A 298 -21.75 3.73 4.94
N THR A 299 -20.98 2.66 5.20
CA THR A 299 -21.54 1.33 5.45
C THR A 299 -21.12 0.80 6.83
N GLU A 300 -22.05 0.18 7.57
CA GLU A 300 -21.69 -0.48 8.84
C GLU A 300 -21.13 -1.90 8.63
N LYS A 301 -21.19 -2.42 7.39
CA LYS A 301 -20.77 -3.78 7.04
C LYS A 301 -19.28 -3.82 6.75
N ALA A 302 -18.53 -4.53 7.60
CA ALA A 302 -17.12 -4.78 7.34
C ALA A 302 -16.90 -5.74 6.16
N THR A 303 -15.85 -5.49 5.40
CA THR A 303 -15.33 -6.34 4.32
C THR A 303 -14.01 -6.94 4.78
N TRP A 304 -13.90 -8.26 4.69
CA TRP A 304 -12.68 -9.00 5.02
C TRP A 304 -11.63 -8.82 3.92
N VAL A 305 -10.41 -8.50 4.32
CA VAL A 305 -9.26 -8.40 3.41
C VAL A 305 -8.28 -9.53 3.69
N VAL A 306 -8.00 -9.81 4.97
CA VAL A 306 -7.17 -10.93 5.41
C VAL A 306 -7.77 -11.59 6.64
N PRO A 307 -7.87 -12.92 6.65
CA PRO A 307 -8.06 -13.76 5.47
C PRO A 307 -9.26 -13.29 4.62
N GLU A 308 -9.39 -13.75 3.37
CA GLU A 308 -10.55 -13.37 2.52
C GLU A 308 -11.89 -13.84 3.11
N LYS A 309 -11.86 -14.92 3.91
CA LYS A 309 -13.03 -15.48 4.58
C LYS A 309 -12.79 -15.70 6.08
N PRO A 310 -13.80 -15.48 6.94
CA PRO A 310 -13.71 -15.84 8.35
C PRO A 310 -13.24 -17.29 8.54
N GLY A 311 -12.29 -17.52 9.44
CA GLY A 311 -11.77 -18.86 9.76
C GLY A 311 -10.71 -19.43 8.80
N GLN A 312 -10.45 -18.79 7.66
CA GLN A 312 -9.35 -19.18 6.77
C GLN A 312 -8.00 -18.84 7.42
N LYS A 313 -7.00 -19.72 7.26
CA LYS A 313 -5.64 -19.47 7.75
C LYS A 313 -4.96 -18.40 6.89
N PHE A 314 -4.17 -17.55 7.53
CA PHE A 314 -3.30 -16.59 6.84
C PHE A 314 -2.25 -17.34 6.02
N ASP A 315 -2.21 -17.06 4.71
CA ASP A 315 -1.18 -17.56 3.80
C ASP A 315 -0.22 -16.40 3.44
N PRO A 316 1.06 -16.47 3.85
CA PRO A 316 2.05 -15.43 3.54
C PRO A 316 2.38 -15.31 2.05
N SER A 317 1.96 -16.25 1.20
CA SER A 317 2.12 -16.20 -0.26
C SER A 317 1.02 -15.41 -0.99
N MET A 318 0.06 -14.84 -0.25
CA MET A 318 -1.05 -13.99 -0.73
C MET A 318 -0.75 -12.51 -1.14
N PRO A 319 0.50 -11.96 -1.20
CA PRO A 319 0.71 -10.53 -1.50
C PRO A 319 0.21 -10.06 -2.86
N CYS A 320 0.09 -10.93 -3.86
CA CYS A 320 -0.19 -10.53 -5.23
C CYS A 320 -1.60 -9.95 -5.47
N HIS A 321 -2.58 -10.25 -4.60
CA HIS A 321 -3.94 -9.73 -4.71
C HIS A 321 -4.36 -8.84 -3.53
N PHE A 322 -3.59 -8.83 -2.44
CA PHE A 322 -3.90 -8.08 -1.21
C PHE A 322 -4.21 -6.60 -1.47
N HIS A 323 -3.38 -5.92 -2.27
CA HIS A 323 -3.62 -4.52 -2.63
C HIS A 323 -4.94 -4.32 -3.38
N GLY A 324 -5.27 -5.21 -4.31
CA GLY A 324 -6.51 -5.13 -5.09
C GLY A 324 -7.75 -5.31 -4.22
N LEU A 325 -7.71 -6.31 -3.32
CA LEU A 325 -8.78 -6.55 -2.33
C LEU A 325 -8.95 -5.37 -1.39
N LEU A 326 -7.84 -4.82 -0.88
CA LEU A 326 -7.86 -3.68 0.02
C LEU A 326 -8.40 -2.42 -0.66
N ALA A 327 -7.94 -2.14 -1.89
CA ALA A 327 -8.45 -1.02 -2.68
C ALA A 327 -9.94 -1.18 -3.02
N ALA A 328 -10.39 -2.41 -3.32
CA ALA A 328 -11.80 -2.70 -3.54
C ALA A 328 -12.63 -2.49 -2.26
N ALA A 329 -12.13 -2.92 -1.11
CA ALA A 329 -12.81 -2.81 0.18
C ALA A 329 -12.96 -1.37 0.68
N LEU A 330 -12.07 -0.46 0.26
CA LEU A 330 -12.12 0.96 0.63
C LEU A 330 -13.02 1.80 -0.27
N LYS A 331 -13.43 1.30 -1.44
CA LYS A 331 -14.32 2.04 -2.33
C LYS A 331 -15.72 2.16 -1.72
N PRO A 332 -16.38 3.33 -1.84
CA PRO A 332 -17.78 3.44 -1.48
C PRO A 332 -18.62 2.48 -2.34
N LYS A 333 -19.55 1.76 -1.71
CA LYS A 333 -20.56 1.00 -2.43
C LYS A 333 -21.62 1.98 -2.90
N LYS A 334 -21.87 2.00 -4.20
CA LYS A 334 -23.00 2.73 -4.79
C LYS A 334 -24.30 1.99 -4.49
#